data_AF-A0A1J3FEW4-F1
#
_entry.id   AF-A0A1J3FEW4-F1
#
_cell.length_a   1.000
_cell.length_b   1.000
_cell.length_c   1.000
_cell.angle_alpha   90.00
_cell.angle_beta   90.00
_cell.angle_gamma   90.00
#
_symmetry.space_group_name_H-M   'P 1'
#
loop_
_entity.id
_entity.type
_entity.pdbx_description
1 polymer ?
#
loop_
_entity_poly.entity_id
_entity_poly.type
_entity_poly.pdbx_seq_one_letter_code
_entity_poly.pdbx_strand_id
1 'polypeptide(L)'
;MASSSSHIKRYKVFTSFHGPDVRRGLLSHLHNHFETKGITTFKDQEIEGGHSIGPSIISIVLLSKKYASSSWCLDELVEILKCKEDQGQIVMTVFLRRKSPSDVRKQRGDFGLSYEKTCEGKTEEDKQRWIKALTEVANIKGEDFVNWANEADMIQK
;
A
#
# COMPACT_ATOMS: atom_id res chain seq x y z
N MET A 1 30.45 -28.47 -8.27
CA MET A 1 29.67 -28.11 -7.07
C MET A 1 28.64 -27.08 -7.49
N ALA A 2 27.35 -27.44 -7.44
CA ALA A 2 26.28 -26.52 -7.77
C ALA A 2 26.17 -25.50 -6.63
N SER A 3 26.52 -24.24 -6.91
CA SER A 3 26.24 -23.13 -6.01
C SER A 3 24.72 -22.94 -5.99
N SER A 4 24.09 -23.36 -4.90
CA SER A 4 22.72 -22.98 -4.60
C SER A 4 22.73 -21.46 -4.39
N SER A 5 22.35 -20.71 -5.42
CA SER A 5 22.02 -19.31 -5.28
C SER A 5 20.74 -19.25 -4.44
N SER A 6 20.91 -19.11 -3.13
CA SER A 6 19.81 -18.82 -2.22
C SER A 6 19.06 -17.61 -2.78
N HIS A 7 17.81 -17.82 -3.20
CA HIS A 7 16.93 -16.77 -3.71
C HIS A 7 17.02 -15.54 -2.81
N ILE A 8 17.63 -14.47 -3.32
CA ILE A 8 17.90 -13.25 -2.57
C ILE A 8 16.53 -12.66 -2.23
N LYS A 9 16.13 -12.75 -0.96
CA LYS A 9 14.98 -12.02 -0.38
C LYS A 9 15.33 -10.53 -0.38
N ARG A 10 15.13 -9.84 -1.50
CA ARG A 10 15.74 -8.51 -1.74
C ARG A 10 15.09 -7.36 -0.96
N TYR A 11 13.82 -7.47 -0.55
CA TYR A 11 13.13 -6.36 0.11
C TYR A 11 12.45 -6.82 1.40
N LYS A 12 12.63 -6.05 2.47
CA LYS A 12 11.95 -6.31 3.76
C LYS A 12 10.59 -5.65 3.78
N VAL A 13 10.48 -4.46 3.18
CA VAL A 13 9.28 -3.62 3.19
C VAL A 13 8.89 -3.24 1.77
N PHE A 14 7.64 -3.49 1.41
CA PHE A 14 6.96 -2.94 0.23
C PHE A 14 6.03 -1.81 0.67
N THR A 15 5.98 -0.70 -0.07
CA THR A 15 5.07 0.42 0.20
C THR A 15 4.13 0.61 -0.97
N SER A 16 2.83 0.44 -0.78
CA SER A 16 1.82 0.75 -1.81
C SER A 16 1.17 2.09 -1.51
N PHE A 17 1.12 2.96 -2.52
CA PHE A 17 0.66 4.34 -2.38
C PHE A 17 0.28 4.96 -3.71
N HIS A 18 -0.52 6.03 -3.66
CA HIS A 18 -0.71 6.90 -4.82
C HIS A 18 0.44 7.91 -4.91
N GLY A 19 1.29 7.78 -5.93
CA GLY A 19 2.52 8.57 -6.10
C GLY A 19 2.36 10.08 -5.86
N PRO A 20 1.43 10.77 -6.55
CA PRO A 20 1.21 12.20 -6.38
C PRO A 20 0.84 12.65 -4.96
N ASP A 21 0.33 11.75 -4.11
CA ASP A 21 -0.14 12.12 -2.77
C ASP A 21 0.97 12.12 -1.73
N VAL A 22 2.00 11.28 -1.87
CA VAL A 22 2.96 11.01 -0.78
C VAL A 22 4.43 11.04 -1.19
N ARG A 23 4.76 10.92 -2.49
CA ARG A 23 6.13 10.65 -2.95
C ARG A 23 7.15 11.72 -2.54
N ARG A 24 6.75 12.99 -2.48
CA ARG A 24 7.64 14.11 -2.10
C ARG A 24 7.62 14.47 -0.61
N GLY A 25 6.71 13.89 0.17
CA GLY A 25 6.52 14.19 1.59
C GLY A 25 6.74 12.96 2.47
N LEU A 26 5.69 12.50 3.15
CA LEU A 26 5.72 11.36 4.07
C LEU A 26 6.57 10.16 3.59
N LEU A 27 6.41 9.75 2.32
CA LEU A 27 7.07 8.55 1.82
C LEU A 27 8.59 8.72 1.71
N SER A 28 9.08 9.90 1.31
CA SER A 28 10.52 10.15 1.22
C SER A 28 11.17 10.13 2.61
N HIS A 29 10.49 10.71 3.61
CA HIS A 29 10.93 10.67 5.01
C HIS A 29 10.90 9.25 5.58
N LEU A 30 9.85 8.47 5.28
CA LEU A 30 9.72 7.07 5.70
C LEU A 30 10.85 6.21 5.12
N HIS A 31 11.12 6.30 3.82
CA HIS A 31 12.23 5.58 3.20
C HIS A 31 13.58 5.97 3.78
N ASN A 32 13.83 7.27 3.98
CA ASN A 32 15.05 7.74 4.62
C ASN A 32 15.19 7.16 6.03
N HIS A 33 14.11 7.15 6.83
CA HIS A 33 14.14 6.56 8.16
C HIS A 33 14.48 5.07 8.11
N PHE A 34 13.83 4.29 7.23
CA PHE A 34 14.15 2.88 7.04
C PHE A 34 15.60 2.66 6.60
N GLU A 35 16.13 3.49 5.71
CA GLU A 35 17.52 3.43 5.27
C GLU A 35 18.49 3.68 6.42
N THR A 36 18.24 4.69 7.28
CA THR A 36 19.05 4.93 8.49
C THR A 36 19.00 3.77 9.50
N LYS A 37 17.97 2.92 9.44
CA LYS A 37 17.81 1.72 10.28
C LYS A 37 18.30 0.43 9.60
N GLY A 38 18.86 0.52 8.39
CA GLY A 38 19.31 -0.67 7.63
C GLY A 38 18.16 -1.55 7.12
N ILE A 39 16.96 -0.98 6.93
CA ILE A 39 15.79 -1.66 6.41
C ILE A 39 15.69 -1.40 4.90
N THR A 40 15.76 -2.47 4.11
CA THR A 40 15.65 -2.40 2.66
C THR A 40 14.18 -2.29 2.24
N THR A 41 13.84 -1.18 1.59
CA THR A 41 12.51 -0.93 1.03
C THR A 41 12.53 -1.01 -0.48
N PHE A 42 11.43 -1.48 -1.06
CA PHE A 42 11.21 -1.38 -2.50
C PHE A 42 10.97 0.08 -2.91
N LYS A 43 11.72 0.61 -3.89
CA LYS A 43 11.58 1.99 -4.38
C LYS A 43 10.91 1.97 -5.76
N ASP A 44 9.78 2.65 -5.93
CA ASP A 44 8.98 2.74 -7.18
C ASP A 44 9.77 3.07 -8.45
N GLN A 45 10.90 3.78 -8.35
CA GLN A 45 11.76 4.11 -9.49
C GLN A 45 12.43 2.87 -10.12
N GLU A 46 12.35 1.71 -9.46
CA GLU A 46 12.81 0.42 -9.98
C GLU A 46 11.73 -0.29 -10.83
N ILE A 47 10.53 0.29 -10.98
CA ILE A 47 9.44 -0.22 -11.83
C ILE A 47 9.39 0.58 -13.16
N GLU A 48 10.39 0.39 -14.02
CA GLU A 48 10.18 0.56 -15.46
C GLU A 48 9.60 -0.76 -16.00
N GLY A 49 8.27 -0.88 -16.06
CA GLY A 49 7.64 -1.95 -16.85
C GLY A 49 6.82 -3.00 -16.09
N GLY A 50 6.22 -2.62 -14.95
CA GLY A 50 5.34 -3.52 -14.20
C GLY A 50 6.05 -4.77 -13.69
N HIS A 51 5.27 -5.72 -13.21
CA HIS A 51 5.66 -6.99 -12.58
C HIS A 51 5.65 -6.96 -11.05
N SER A 52 4.75 -7.81 -10.54
CA SER A 52 4.73 -8.56 -9.28
C SER A 52 5.36 -7.89 -8.07
N ILE A 53 4.57 -7.79 -7.00
CA ILE A 53 5.09 -7.56 -5.66
C ILE A 53 6.17 -8.61 -5.41
N GLY A 54 7.43 -8.18 -5.33
CA GLY A 54 8.55 -9.07 -5.02
C GLY A 54 8.39 -9.66 -3.62
N PRO A 55 9.12 -10.74 -3.28
CA PRO A 55 9.03 -11.35 -1.95
C PRO A 55 9.40 -10.32 -0.89
N SER A 56 8.39 -9.80 -0.20
CA SER A 56 8.49 -8.81 0.86
C SER A 56 7.91 -9.39 2.14
N ILE A 57 8.53 -9.07 3.28
CA ILE A 57 8.10 -9.59 4.59
C ILE A 57 6.95 -8.73 5.14
N ILE A 58 7.00 -7.43 4.83
CA ILE A 58 6.05 -6.43 5.30
C ILE A 58 5.56 -5.61 4.10
N SER A 59 4.25 -5.37 4.01
CA SER A 59 3.63 -4.38 3.14
C SER A 59 3.04 -3.25 3.95
N ILE A 60 3.36 -2.00 3.60
CA ILE A 60 2.77 -0.80 4.17
C ILE A 60 1.85 -0.18 3.11
N VAL A 61 0.55 -0.13 3.39
CA VAL A 61 -0.46 0.47 2.50
C VAL A 61 -0.78 1.88 2.98
N LEU A 62 -0.37 2.88 2.22
CA LEU A 62 -0.62 4.30 2.50
C LEU A 62 -1.92 4.74 1.83
N LEU A 63 -3.02 4.64 2.57
CA LEU A 63 -4.37 4.94 2.09
C LEU A 63 -4.63 6.45 2.09
N SER A 64 -4.39 7.07 0.94
CA SER A 64 -4.66 8.48 0.67
C SER A 64 -6.03 8.72 0.04
N LYS A 65 -6.43 9.99 -0.09
CA LYS A 65 -7.70 10.37 -0.76
C LYS A 65 -7.77 9.86 -2.21
N LYS A 66 -6.66 9.85 -2.94
CA LYS A 66 -6.61 9.43 -4.35
C LYS A 66 -6.06 8.02 -4.55
N TYR A 67 -5.87 7.24 -3.49
CA TYR A 67 -5.43 5.85 -3.63
C TYR A 67 -6.33 5.05 -4.59
N ALA A 68 -7.65 5.19 -4.42
CA ALA A 68 -8.63 4.54 -5.28
C ALA A 68 -8.81 5.15 -6.67
N SER A 69 -8.10 6.24 -7.02
CA SER A 69 -8.15 6.79 -8.39
C SER A 69 -7.20 6.09 -9.36
N SER A 70 -6.44 5.09 -8.89
CA SER A 70 -5.47 4.34 -9.68
C SER A 70 -5.83 2.87 -9.65
N SER A 71 -6.20 2.30 -10.80
CA SER A 71 -6.43 0.85 -10.90
C SER A 71 -5.18 0.08 -10.52
N TRP A 72 -4.00 0.64 -10.80
CA TRP A 72 -2.72 0.06 -10.41
C TRP A 72 -2.59 -0.10 -8.89
N CYS A 73 -2.93 0.94 -8.11
CA CYS A 73 -2.93 0.84 -6.64
C CYS A 73 -3.93 -0.21 -6.14
N LEU A 74 -5.09 -0.34 -6.80
CA LEU A 74 -6.10 -1.34 -6.44
C LEU A 74 -5.64 -2.76 -6.79
N ASP A 75 -4.93 -2.94 -7.91
CA ASP A 75 -4.35 -4.22 -8.32
C ASP A 75 -3.22 -4.64 -7.38
N GLU A 76 -2.33 -3.71 -7.01
CA GLU A 76 -1.33 -3.94 -5.97
C GLU A 76 -1.98 -4.36 -4.65
N LEU A 77 -3.04 -3.69 -4.23
CA LEU A 77 -3.73 -4.02 -2.99
C LEU A 77 -4.28 -5.45 -2.99
N VAL A 78 -4.84 -5.90 -4.12
CA VAL A 78 -5.31 -7.29 -4.28
C VAL A 78 -4.15 -8.26 -4.12
N GLU A 79 -3.01 -8.00 -4.74
CA GLU A 79 -1.84 -8.87 -4.65
C GLU A 79 -1.22 -8.87 -3.24
N ILE A 80 -1.17 -7.72 -2.56
CA ILE A 80 -0.70 -7.63 -1.16
C ILE A 80 -1.51 -8.56 -0.26
N LEU A 81 -2.85 -8.50 -0.37
CA LEU A 81 -3.74 -9.29 0.47
C LEU A 81 -3.66 -10.77 0.14
N LYS A 82 -3.46 -11.11 -1.13
CA LYS A 82 -3.16 -12.48 -1.54
C LYS A 82 -1.84 -12.99 -0.93
N CYS A 83 -0.76 -12.20 -0.98
CA CYS A 83 0.50 -12.57 -0.33
C CYS A 83 0.38 -12.68 1.19
N LYS A 84 -0.46 -11.84 1.82
CA LYS A 84 -0.79 -11.97 3.25
C LYS A 84 -1.44 -13.32 3.56
N GLU A 85 -2.40 -13.75 2.76
CA GLU A 85 -3.09 -15.05 2.93
C GLU A 85 -2.17 -16.24 2.61
N ASP A 86 -1.49 -16.22 1.46
CA ASP A 86 -0.73 -17.35 0.94
C ASP A 86 0.65 -17.51 1.60
N GLN A 87 1.29 -16.40 1.99
CA GLN A 87 2.70 -16.38 2.41
C GLN A 87 2.90 -15.84 3.84
N GLY A 88 1.82 -15.45 4.53
CA GLY A 88 1.89 -14.89 5.88
C GLY A 88 2.55 -13.51 5.94
N GLN A 89 2.54 -12.76 4.83
CA GLN A 89 3.08 -11.41 4.77
C GLN A 89 2.36 -10.48 5.77
N ILE A 90 3.13 -9.68 6.52
CA ILE A 90 2.56 -8.70 7.45
C ILE A 90 2.08 -7.48 6.64
N VAL A 91 0.84 -7.06 6.88
CA VAL A 91 0.27 -5.86 6.24
C VAL A 91 0.01 -4.82 7.31
N MET A 92 0.59 -3.63 7.12
CA MET A 92 0.35 -2.45 7.94
C MET A 92 -0.40 -1.42 7.12
N THR A 93 -1.41 -0.81 7.71
CA THR A 93 -2.24 0.18 7.03
C THR A 93 -2.02 1.55 7.68
N VAL A 94 -1.88 2.58 6.84
CA VAL A 94 -1.76 3.97 7.29
C VAL A 94 -2.81 4.79 6.58
N PHE A 95 -3.78 5.31 7.33
CA PHE A 95 -4.82 6.18 6.81
C PHE A 95 -4.32 7.62 6.82
N LEU A 96 -4.18 8.20 5.63
CA LEU A 96 -3.65 9.55 5.48
C LEU A 96 -4.77 10.59 5.51
N ARG A 97 -4.48 11.74 6.14
CA ARG A 97 -5.29 12.97 6.25
C ARG A 97 -6.76 12.83 5.84
N ARG A 98 -7.67 12.94 6.81
CA ARG A 98 -9.13 13.07 6.61
C ARG A 98 -9.78 11.86 5.91
N LYS A 99 -9.25 10.65 6.11
CA LYS A 99 -9.87 9.41 5.64
C LYS A 99 -10.20 8.53 6.81
N SER A 100 -11.49 8.43 7.12
CA SER A 100 -11.95 7.42 8.06
C SER A 100 -11.75 6.05 7.42
N PRO A 101 -11.28 5.04 8.16
CA PRO A 101 -11.32 3.64 7.73
C PRO A 101 -12.71 3.22 7.21
N SER A 102 -13.79 3.86 7.68
CA SER A 102 -15.15 3.62 7.17
C SER A 102 -15.34 4.04 5.71
N ASP A 103 -14.71 5.14 5.26
CA ASP A 103 -14.83 5.60 3.88
C ASP A 103 -14.13 4.65 2.92
N VAL A 104 -12.98 4.10 3.32
CA VAL A 104 -12.26 3.08 2.56
C VAL A 104 -13.06 1.78 2.53
N ARG A 105 -13.56 1.34 3.68
CA ARG A 105 -14.30 0.07 3.85
C ARG A 105 -15.60 0.03 3.07
N LYS A 106 -16.34 1.14 3.04
CA LYS A 106 -17.66 1.22 2.40
C LYS A 106 -17.60 1.95 1.04
N GLN A 107 -16.40 2.32 0.60
CA GLN A 107 -16.16 3.11 -0.61
C GLN A 107 -17.07 4.36 -0.67
N ARG A 108 -16.98 5.22 0.35
CA ARG A 108 -17.83 6.42 0.52
C ARG A 108 -17.06 7.73 0.41
N GLY A 109 -17.82 8.83 0.31
CA GLY A 109 -17.30 10.19 0.21
C GLY A 109 -16.35 10.36 -0.98
N ASP A 110 -15.37 11.23 -0.86
CA ASP A 110 -14.41 11.47 -1.95
C ASP A 110 -13.60 10.23 -2.36
N PHE A 111 -13.45 9.26 -1.44
CA PHE A 111 -12.75 8.02 -1.74
C PHE A 111 -13.61 7.16 -2.68
N GLY A 112 -14.89 7.00 -2.35
CA GLY A 112 -15.89 6.36 -3.21
C GLY A 112 -16.00 7.00 -4.58
N LEU A 113 -16.06 8.34 -4.65
CA LEU A 113 -16.09 9.05 -5.94
C LEU A 113 -14.85 8.80 -6.80
N SER A 114 -13.68 8.63 -6.18
CA SER A 114 -12.45 8.29 -6.89
C SER A 114 -12.48 6.85 -7.39
N TYR A 115 -12.96 5.93 -6.55
CA TYR A 115 -13.16 4.53 -6.88
C TYR A 115 -14.14 4.33 -8.04
N GLU A 116 -15.30 4.99 -8.00
CA GLU A 116 -16.33 4.90 -9.04
C GLU A 116 -15.78 5.30 -10.42
N LYS A 117 -15.02 6.40 -10.48
CA LYS A 117 -14.34 6.83 -11.72
C LYS A 117 -13.35 5.78 -12.23
N THR A 118 -12.58 5.18 -11.34
CA THR A 118 -11.64 4.10 -11.72
C THR A 118 -12.36 2.84 -12.21
N CYS A 119 -13.61 2.63 -11.81
CA CYS A 119 -14.44 1.50 -12.25
C CYS A 119 -15.09 1.71 -13.63
N GLU A 120 -15.02 2.91 -14.21
CA GLU A 120 -15.54 3.16 -15.56
C GLU A 120 -14.81 2.26 -16.58
N GLY A 121 -15.58 1.46 -17.32
CA GLY A 121 -15.04 0.52 -18.31
C GLY A 121 -14.37 -0.74 -17.74
N LYS A 122 -14.49 -1.00 -16.44
CA LYS A 122 -13.98 -2.22 -15.78
C LYS A 122 -15.06 -3.29 -15.67
N THR A 123 -14.65 -4.56 -15.66
CA THR A 123 -15.60 -5.67 -15.52
C THR A 123 -16.15 -5.75 -14.10
N GLU A 124 -17.26 -6.47 -13.91
CA GLU A 124 -17.80 -6.66 -12.56
C GLU A 124 -16.85 -7.49 -11.69
N GLU A 125 -16.10 -8.41 -12.26
CA GLU A 125 -15.08 -9.18 -11.55
C GLU A 125 -13.99 -8.26 -10.99
N ASP A 126 -13.51 -7.28 -11.78
CA ASP A 126 -12.54 -6.28 -11.35
C ASP A 126 -13.06 -5.44 -10.18
N LYS A 127 -14.31 -4.98 -10.28
CA LYS A 127 -14.93 -4.18 -9.21
C LYS A 127 -15.08 -4.98 -7.92
N GLN A 128 -15.55 -6.23 -8.02
CA GLN A 128 -15.75 -7.09 -6.85
C GLN A 128 -14.42 -7.42 -6.15
N ARG A 129 -13.36 -7.73 -6.91
CA ARG A 129 -12.04 -7.99 -6.30
C ARG A 129 -11.49 -6.75 -5.59
N TRP A 130 -11.65 -5.56 -6.17
CA TRP A 130 -11.21 -4.32 -5.54
C TRP A 130 -12.05 -3.96 -4.30
N ILE A 131 -13.37 -4.12 -4.32
CA ILE A 131 -14.23 -3.90 -3.14
C ILE A 131 -13.83 -4.83 -2.00
N LYS A 132 -13.61 -6.12 -2.28
CA LYS A 132 -13.17 -7.08 -1.28
C LYS A 132 -11.83 -6.65 -0.65
N ALA A 133 -10.87 -6.29 -1.49
CA ALA A 133 -9.55 -5.85 -1.06
C ALA A 133 -9.60 -4.56 -0.20
N LEU A 134 -10.35 -3.55 -0.64
CA LEU A 134 -10.55 -2.30 0.10
C LEU A 134 -11.25 -2.51 1.45
N THR A 135 -12.23 -3.42 1.48
CA THR A 135 -12.95 -3.78 2.70
C THR A 135 -12.02 -4.49 3.69
N GLU A 136 -11.25 -5.46 3.22
CA GLU A 136 -10.33 -6.22 4.06
C GLU A 136 -9.21 -5.34 4.61
N VAL A 137 -8.53 -4.55 3.76
CA VAL A 137 -7.44 -3.68 4.21
C VAL A 137 -7.94 -2.65 5.24
N ALA A 138 -9.18 -2.16 5.10
CA ALA A 138 -9.77 -1.23 6.05
C ALA A 138 -10.20 -1.86 7.40
N ASN A 139 -10.13 -3.20 7.50
CA ASN A 139 -10.34 -3.95 8.74
C ASN A 139 -9.02 -4.32 9.43
N ILE A 140 -7.89 -4.23 8.73
CA ILE A 140 -6.57 -4.42 9.33
C ILE A 140 -6.28 -3.23 10.26
N LYS A 141 -5.87 -3.53 11.49
CA LYS A 141 -5.48 -2.50 12.47
C LYS A 141 -4.29 -1.73 11.92
N GLY A 142 -4.45 -0.42 11.84
CA GLY A 142 -3.45 0.49 11.28
C GLY A 142 -3.29 1.77 12.08
N GLU A 143 -2.43 2.64 11.56
CA GLU A 143 -2.24 3.99 12.06
C GLU A 143 -3.14 4.97 11.30
N ASP A 144 -3.75 5.90 12.03
CA ASP A 144 -4.47 7.02 11.41
C ASP A 144 -3.66 8.29 11.65
N PHE A 145 -3.30 8.97 10.58
CA PHE A 145 -2.52 10.20 10.63
C PHE A 145 -3.14 11.26 11.55
N VAL A 146 -4.46 11.28 11.71
CA VAL A 146 -5.14 12.27 12.59
C VAL A 146 -4.83 12.07 14.08
N ASN A 147 -4.32 10.90 14.46
CA ASN A 147 -3.92 10.61 15.84
C ASN A 147 -2.52 11.15 16.18
N TRP A 148 -1.82 11.71 15.20
CA TRP A 148 -0.42 12.14 15.31
C TRP A 148 -0.31 13.65 15.21
N ALA A 149 0.58 14.25 16.00
CA ALA A 149 0.83 15.69 15.97
C ALA A 149 1.51 16.13 14.65
N ASN A 150 2.40 15.30 14.13
CA ASN A 150 3.10 15.52 12.86
C ASN A 150 3.57 14.19 12.24
N GLU A 151 4.04 14.25 10.98
CA GLU A 151 4.55 13.10 10.22
C GLU A 151 5.81 12.46 10.83
N ALA A 152 6.69 13.25 11.44
CA ALA A 152 7.95 12.75 11.99
C ALA A 152 7.71 11.83 13.19
N ASP A 153 6.80 12.22 14.09
CA ASP A 153 6.44 11.41 15.27
C ASP A 153 5.81 10.07 14.85
N MET A 154 4.96 10.09 13.81
CA MET A 154 4.36 8.87 13.26
C MET A 154 5.41 7.94 12.64
N ILE A 155 6.39 8.49 11.91
CA ILE A 155 7.46 7.71 11.27
C ILE A 155 8.40 7.08 12.32
N GLN A 156 8.59 7.72 13.47
CA GLN A 156 9.51 7.24 14.51
C GLN A 156 8.99 6.06 15.34
N LYS A 157 7.67 5.81 15.34
CA LYS A 157 7.05 4.70 16.06
C LYS A 157 7.36 3.36 15.40
#